data_AF-A0AAF0QI10-F1
#
_entry.id   AF-A0AAF0QI10-F1
#
_cell.length_a   1.000
_cell.length_b   1.000
_cell.length_c   1.000
_cell.angle_alpha   90.00
_cell.angle_beta   90.00
_cell.angle_gamma   90.00
#
_symmetry.space_group_name_H-M   'P 1'
#
loop_
_entity.id
_entity.type
_entity.pdbx_description
1 polymer ?
#
loop_
_entity_poly.entity_id
_entity_poly.type
_entity_poly.pdbx_seq_one_letter_code
_entity_poly.pdbx_strand_id
1 'polypeptide(L)'
;MRNLIAYEQQSSDVQPKYFSGYATFMDYLIDSDKDVNLLRQKGIIENWMGEDKDVASLFKKIEIGVTVYFDFYYYEDCLKAIQHCEKTMEQNEGKFEAQLF
;
A
#
# COMPACT_ATOMS: atom_id res chain seq x y z
N MET A 1 -15.80 -2.35 2.14
CA MET A 1 -14.71 -1.58 2.78
C MET A 1 -15.06 -0.11 3.03
N ARG A 2 -15.48 0.67 2.01
CA ARG A 2 -15.81 2.11 2.17
C ARG A 2 -16.75 2.46 3.35
N ASN A 3 -17.76 1.63 3.62
CA ASN A 3 -18.67 1.88 4.77
C ASN A 3 -17.96 1.77 6.13
N LEU A 4 -16.98 0.86 6.26
CA LEU A 4 -16.21 0.68 7.49
C LEU A 4 -15.22 1.83 7.68
N ILE A 5 -14.57 2.26 6.60
CA ILE A 5 -13.73 3.46 6.59
C ILE A 5 -14.57 4.68 6.98
N ALA A 6 -15.74 4.89 6.36
CA ALA A 6 -16.62 6.01 6.72
C ALA A 6 -17.01 5.98 8.20
N TYR A 7 -17.31 4.81 8.74
CA TYR A 7 -17.60 4.65 10.17
C TYR A 7 -16.40 5.02 11.05
N GLU A 8 -15.18 4.57 10.72
CA GLU A 8 -13.95 4.95 11.44
C GLU A 8 -13.61 6.43 11.31
N GLN A 9 -13.89 7.05 10.16
CA GLN A 9 -13.62 8.46 9.89
C GLN A 9 -14.58 9.38 10.68
N GLN A 10 -15.84 8.96 10.83
CA GLN A 10 -16.90 9.74 11.46
C GLN A 10 -17.01 9.53 12.98
N SER A 11 -16.29 8.55 13.53
CA SER A 11 -16.28 8.27 14.96
C SER A 11 -14.93 8.62 15.59
N SER A 12 -14.94 9.49 16.60
CA SER A 12 -13.75 9.80 17.41
C SER A 12 -13.32 8.64 18.30
N ASP A 13 -14.26 7.75 18.63
CA ASP A 13 -14.08 6.72 19.65
C ASP A 13 -13.48 5.43 19.07
N VAL A 14 -13.40 5.33 17.74
CA VAL A 14 -12.84 4.17 17.05
C VAL A 14 -11.35 4.35 16.88
N GLN A 15 -10.61 3.67 17.76
CA GLN A 15 -9.16 3.56 17.69
C GLN A 15 -8.72 2.13 18.03
N PRO A 16 -7.75 1.56 17.30
CA PRO A 16 -7.13 2.09 16.08
C PRO A 16 -8.07 2.09 14.86
N LYS A 17 -7.84 2.99 13.91
CA LYS A 17 -8.54 3.01 12.61
C LYS A 17 -7.97 1.97 11.64
N TYR A 18 -8.26 0.69 11.88
CA TYR A 18 -7.70 -0.44 11.13
C TYR A 18 -8.02 -0.40 9.64
N PHE A 19 -9.27 -0.13 9.25
CA PHE A 19 -9.67 -0.16 7.84
C PHE A 19 -9.10 1.03 7.07
N SER A 20 -9.05 2.20 7.70
CA SER A 20 -8.43 3.40 7.15
C SER A 20 -6.91 3.20 7.01
N GLY A 21 -6.25 2.66 8.04
CA GLY A 21 -4.83 2.36 8.00
C GLY A 21 -4.46 1.31 6.94
N TYR A 22 -5.27 0.25 6.79
CA TYR A 22 -5.07 -0.73 5.73
C TYR A 22 -5.26 -0.11 4.35
N ALA A 23 -6.29 0.72 4.15
CA ALA A 23 -6.50 1.40 2.88
C ALA A 23 -5.29 2.25 2.49
N THR A 24 -4.74 3.02 3.43
CA THR A 24 -3.53 3.82 3.20
C THR A 24 -2.29 2.96 2.97
N PHE A 25 -2.11 1.87 3.71
CA PHE A 25 -0.99 0.95 3.48
C PHE A 25 -1.04 0.35 2.07
N MET A 26 -2.21 -0.10 1.64
CA MET A 26 -2.38 -0.68 0.30
C MET A 26 -2.21 0.36 -0.81
N ASP A 27 -2.59 1.61 -0.56
CA ASP A 27 -2.34 2.73 -1.48
C ASP A 27 -0.84 2.95 -1.70
N TYR A 28 -0.03 2.92 -0.62
CA TYR A 28 1.43 3.00 -0.76
C TYR A 28 2.06 1.84 -1.51
N LEU A 29 1.41 0.67 -1.53
CA LEU A 29 1.92 -0.51 -2.22
C LEU A 29 1.45 -0.63 -3.67
N ILE A 30 0.33 -0.01 -4.05
CA ILE A 30 -0.35 -0.23 -5.33
C ILE A 30 -0.59 1.10 -6.04
N ASP A 31 0.37 1.52 -6.87
CA ASP A 31 0.19 2.66 -7.77
C ASP A 31 -0.36 2.21 -9.15
N SER A 32 -0.03 0.98 -9.55
CA SER A 32 -0.33 0.42 -10.87
C SER A 32 -0.74 -1.06 -10.84
N ASP A 33 -1.24 -1.55 -11.97
CA ASP A 33 -1.52 -2.96 -12.22
C ASP A 33 -0.26 -3.85 -12.13
N LYS A 34 0.93 -3.29 -12.41
CA LYS A 34 2.21 -3.99 -12.26
C LYS A 34 2.52 -4.29 -10.80
N ASP A 35 2.19 -3.38 -9.89
CA ASP A 35 2.41 -3.56 -8.46
C ASP A 35 1.50 -4.67 -7.93
N VAL A 36 0.23 -4.66 -8.33
CA VAL A 36 -0.72 -5.77 -8.04
C VAL A 36 -0.15 -7.10 -8.54
N ASN A 37 0.34 -7.14 -9.78
CA ASN A 37 0.90 -8.36 -10.35
C ASN A 37 2.10 -8.88 -9.54
N LEU A 38 3.03 -7.99 -9.18
CA LEU A 38 4.20 -8.31 -8.38
C LEU A 38 3.79 -8.85 -7.00
N LEU A 39 2.91 -8.15 -6.29
CA LEU A 39 2.43 -8.56 -4.97
C LEU A 39 1.74 -9.92 -5.03
N ARG A 40 0.98 -10.19 -6.10
CA ARG A 40 0.32 -11.47 -6.32
C ARG A 40 1.30 -12.60 -6.61
N GLN A 41 2.31 -12.35 -7.45
CA GLN A 41 3.39 -13.33 -7.71
C GLN A 41 4.19 -13.67 -6.45
N LYS A 42 4.33 -12.72 -5.53
CA LYS A 42 4.97 -12.91 -4.23
C LYS A 42 4.05 -13.55 -3.18
N GLY A 43 2.78 -13.81 -3.51
CA GLY A 43 1.79 -14.41 -2.60
C GLY A 43 1.35 -13.48 -1.47
N ILE A 44 1.58 -12.17 -1.59
CA ILE A 44 1.21 -11.17 -0.59
C ILE A 44 -0.28 -10.84 -0.66
N ILE A 45 -0.81 -10.76 -1.88
CA ILE A 45 -2.24 -10.57 -2.13
C ILE A 45 -2.77 -11.68 -3.03
N GLU A 46 -4.03 -12.03 -2.85
CA GLU A 46 -4.77 -12.88 -3.78
C GLU A 46 -5.74 -12.03 -4.59
N ASN A 47 -5.76 -12.21 -5.91
CA ASN A 47 -6.70 -11.52 -6.78
C ASN A 47 -7.89 -12.43 -7.08
N TRP A 48 -9.05 -12.06 -6.54
CA TRP A 48 -10.34 -12.71 -6.79
C TRP A 48 -11.28 -11.87 -7.66
N MET A 49 -10.81 -10.71 -8.15
CA MET A 49 -11.62 -9.69 -8.83
C MET A 49 -11.42 -9.65 -10.36
N GLY A 50 -10.60 -10.53 -10.92
CA GLY A 50 -10.36 -10.61 -12.36
C GLY A 50 -8.97 -10.08 -12.71
N GLU A 51 -8.90 -9.00 -13.48
CA GLU A 51 -7.62 -8.45 -13.94
C GLU A 51 -6.95 -7.59 -12.86
N ASP A 52 -5.61 -7.49 -12.92
CA ASP A 52 -4.83 -6.70 -11.95
C ASP A 52 -5.19 -5.21 -11.97
N LYS A 53 -5.58 -4.69 -13.14
CA LYS A 53 -6.08 -3.31 -13.30
C LYS A 53 -7.34 -3.02 -12.48
N ASP A 54 -8.19 -4.03 -12.28
CA ASP A 54 -9.45 -3.85 -11.56
C ASP A 54 -9.18 -3.73 -10.06
N VAL A 55 -8.19 -4.49 -9.56
CA VAL A 55 -7.69 -4.39 -8.19
C VAL A 55 -7.03 -3.03 -7.96
N ALA A 56 -6.14 -2.59 -8.85
CA ALA A 56 -5.51 -1.27 -8.75
C ALA A 56 -6.56 -0.14 -8.76
N SER A 57 -7.56 -0.23 -9.66
CA SER A 57 -8.67 0.73 -9.72
C SER A 57 -9.52 0.73 -8.45
N LEU A 58 -9.72 -0.43 -7.82
CA LEU A 58 -10.44 -0.54 -6.56
C LEU A 58 -9.72 0.23 -5.45
N PHE A 59 -8.43 -0.01 -5.25
CA PHE A 59 -7.66 0.64 -4.18
C PHE A 59 -7.58 2.15 -4.38
N LYS A 60 -7.34 2.60 -5.61
CA LYS A 60 -7.38 4.03 -5.97
C LYS A 60 -8.74 4.68 -5.68
N LYS A 61 -9.84 3.93 -5.84
CA LYS A 61 -11.17 4.43 -5.43
C LYS A 61 -11.31 4.41 -3.91
N ILE A 62 -10.82 3.39 -3.21
CA ILE A 62 -10.95 3.30 -1.75
C ILE A 62 -10.21 4.44 -1.04
N GLU A 63 -9.05 4.86 -1.57
CA GLU A 63 -8.24 5.96 -1.07
C GLU A 63 -8.99 7.30 -1.00
N ILE A 64 -9.89 7.57 -1.95
CA ILE A 64 -10.63 8.84 -2.02
C ILE A 64 -11.42 9.07 -0.73
N GLY A 65 -10.99 10.09 0.03
CA GLY A 65 -11.64 10.51 1.28
C GLY A 65 -11.16 9.78 2.54
N VAL A 66 -10.08 8.99 2.45
CA VAL A 66 -9.42 8.40 3.61
C VAL A 66 -8.47 9.42 4.22
N THR A 67 -8.73 9.83 5.45
CA THR A 67 -7.78 10.65 6.25
C THR A 67 -7.21 9.82 7.40
N VAL A 68 -5.90 9.59 7.40
CA VAL A 68 -5.16 8.97 8.50
C VAL A 68 -4.08 9.94 8.99
N TYR A 69 -3.83 9.94 10.29
CA TYR A 69 -2.76 10.73 10.92
C TYR A 69 -1.52 9.86 11.11
N PHE A 70 -0.35 10.47 11.36
CA PHE A 70 0.97 9.82 11.46
C PHE A 70 1.12 8.75 12.57
N ASP A 71 0.03 8.36 13.24
CA ASP A 71 -0.05 7.35 14.29
C ASP A 71 -0.97 6.17 13.92
N PHE A 72 -1.36 6.01 12.64
CA PHE A 72 -2.20 4.88 12.24
C PHE A 72 -1.48 3.54 12.43
N TYR A 73 -2.25 2.50 12.73
CA TYR A 73 -1.76 1.20 13.24
C TYR A 73 -0.60 0.57 12.44
N TYR A 74 -0.57 0.77 11.12
CA TYR A 74 0.44 0.19 10.22
C TYR A 74 1.60 1.15 9.90
N TYR A 75 1.67 2.33 10.52
CA TYR A 75 2.65 3.37 10.18
C TYR A 75 4.11 2.86 10.26
N GLU A 76 4.47 2.14 11.31
CA GLU A 76 5.81 1.55 11.46
C GLU A 76 6.11 0.51 10.38
N ASP A 77 5.11 -0.26 9.97
CA ASP A 77 5.28 -1.26 8.90
C ASP A 77 5.42 -0.57 7.54
N CYS A 78 4.68 0.53 7.30
CA CYS A 78 4.88 1.40 6.13
C CYS A 78 6.31 1.94 6.10
N LEU A 79 6.82 2.46 7.21
CA LEU A 79 8.19 3.00 7.28
C LEU A 79 9.24 1.93 6.95
N LYS A 80 9.09 0.72 7.50
CA LYS A 80 10.00 -0.40 7.18
C LYS A 80 9.92 -0.79 5.71
N ALA A 81 8.71 -0.82 5.13
CA ALA A 81 8.53 -1.11 3.71
C ALA A 81 9.22 -0.06 2.84
N ILE A 82 9.02 1.23 3.13
CA ILE A 82 9.66 2.35 2.42
C ILE A 82 11.19 2.26 2.53
N GLN A 83 11.73 2.09 3.74
CA GLN A 83 13.18 1.95 3.95
C GLN A 83 13.77 0.75 3.20
N HIS A 84 13.05 -0.37 3.14
CA HIS A 84 13.47 -1.53 2.38
C HIS A 84 13.51 -1.23 0.87
N CYS A 85 12.49 -0.54 0.36
CA CYS A 85 12.42 -0.12 -1.04
C CYS A 85 13.58 0.83 -1.40
N GLU A 86 13.81 1.89 -0.61
CA GLU A 86 14.89 2.86 -0.81
C GLU A 86 16.27 2.18 -0.86
N LYS A 87 16.58 1.35 0.14
CA LYS A 87 17.84 0.61 0.19
C LYS A 87 18.03 -0.33 -1.00
N THR A 88 16.94 -0.95 -1.47
CA THR A 88 16.99 -1.86 -2.63
C THR A 88 17.23 -1.08 -3.93
N MET A 89 16.68 0.13 -4.06
CA MET A 89 16.94 1.00 -5.20
C MET A 89 18.40 1.47 -5.25
N GLU A 90 18.96 1.93 -4.12
CA GLU A 90 20.38 2.31 -4.01
C GLU A 90 21.33 1.16 -4.37
N GLN A 91 21.00 -0.06 -3.91
CA GLN A 91 21.78 -1.26 -4.23
C GLN A 91 21.68 -1.65 -5.71
N ASN A 92 20.56 -1.36 -6.37
CA ASN A 92 20.39 -1.65 -7.79
C ASN A 92 21.11 -0.60 -8.65
N GLU A 93 21.08 0.68 -8.29
CA GLU A 93 21.85 1.73 -8.96
C GLU A 93 23.37 1.46 -8.88
N GLY A 94 23.88 1.10 -7.70
CA GLY A 94 25.29 0.72 -7.54
C GLY A 94 25.70 -0.53 -8.33
N LYS A 95 24.77 -1.45 -8.63
CA LYS A 95 25.02 -2.61 -9.49
C LYS A 95 25.03 -2.25 -10.97
N PHE A 96 24.19 -1.30 -11.40
CA PHE A 96 24.23 -0.77 -12.76
C PHE A 96 25.56 -0.05 -13.04
N GLU A 97 26.07 0.73 -12.09
CA GLU A 97 27.39 1.37 -12.24
C GLU A 97 28.56 0.37 -12.20
N ALA A 98 28.48 -0.67 -11.36
CA ALA A 98 29.51 -1.71 -11.30
C ALA A 98 29.54 -2.63 -12.52
N GLN A 99 28.48 -2.68 -13.34
CA GLN A 99 28.42 -3.43 -14.60
C GLN A 99 28.94 -2.64 -15.81
N LEU A 100 29.26 -1.36 -15.63
CA LEU A 100 29.84 -0.47 -16.65
C LEU A 100 31.38 -0.40 -16.59
N PHE A 101 32.02 -1.16 -15.70
CA PHE A 101 33.47 -1.34 -15.58
C PHE A 101 33.86 -2.82 -15.67
#